data_AF-A0A2M7EJV2-F1
#
_entry.id   AF-A0A2M7EJV2-F1
#
_cell.length_a   1.000
_cell.length_b   1.000
_cell.length_c   1.000
_cell.angle_alpha   90.00
_cell.angle_beta   90.00
_cell.angle_gamma   90.00
#
_symmetry.space_group_name_H-M   'P 1'
#
loop_
_entity.id
_entity.type
_entity.pdbx_description
1 polymer ?
#
loop_
_entity_poly.entity_id
_entity_poly.type
_entity_poly.pdbx_seq_one_letter_code
_entity_poly.pdbx_strand_id
1 'polypeptide(L)' 'MHITIILIFAFFLRLINLDQSLWLDETIVVKVVQTIPFHLIPFQFSPGDFHPPLYYLV' A
#
# COMPACT_ATOMS: atom_id res chain seq x y z
N MET A 1 21.76 6.83 20.83
CA MET A 1 21.30 8.22 20.58
C MET A 1 21.40 8.65 19.12
N HIS A 2 22.46 8.31 18.36
CA HIS A 2 22.58 8.74 16.95
C HIS A 2 21.54 8.11 16.00
N ILE A 3 21.28 6.80 16.10
CA ILE A 3 20.31 6.12 15.22
C ILE A 3 18.88 6.64 15.42
N THR A 4 18.51 7.01 16.65
CA THR A 4 17.17 7.52 16.97
C THR A 4 16.88 8.81 16.20
N ILE A 5 17.85 9.72 16.13
CA ILE A 5 17.72 10.98 15.39
C ILE A 5 17.58 10.70 13.89
N ILE A 6 18.33 9.75 13.35
CA ILE A 6 18.23 9.34 11.95
C ILE A 6 16.85 8.76 11.64
N LEU A 7 16.32 7.88 12.50
CA LEU A 7 14.99 7.30 12.31
C LEU A 7 13.88 8.34 12.39
N ILE A 8 13.97 9.29 13.33
CA ILE A 8 13.01 10.39 13.46
C ILE A 8 13.04 11.26 12.20
N PHE A 9 14.22 11.65 11.74
CA PHE A 9 14.35 12.48 10.55
C PHE A 9 13.88 11.75 9.28
N ALA A 10 14.27 10.49 9.12
CA ALA A 10 13.83 9.65 8.00
C ALA A 10 12.32 9.44 8.00
N PHE A 11 11.70 9.28 9.17
CA PHE A 11 10.24 9.19 9.31
C PHE A 11 9.57 10.45 8.77
N PHE A 12 9.96 11.64 9.25
CA PHE A 12 9.36 12.89 8.78
C PHE A 12 9.60 13.15 7.29
N LEU A 13 10.81 12.87 6.79
CA LEU A 13 11.09 12.98 5.35
C LEU A 13 10.19 12.07 4.51
N ARG A 14 9.88 10.85 5.00
CA ARG A 14 9.00 9.91 4.30
C ARG A 14 7.53 10.33 4.28
N LEU A 15 7.12 11.27 5.15
CA LEU A 15 5.78 11.84 5.14
C LEU A 15 5.62 12.98 4.12
N ILE A 16 6.72 13.52 3.59
CA ILE A 16 6.68 14.56 2.55
C ILE A 16 6.30 13.90 1.23
N ASN A 17 5.35 14.49 0.49
CA ASN A 17 4.83 14.00 -0.80
C ASN A 17 4.05 12.67 -0.72
N LEU A 18 3.41 12.35 0.41
CA LEU A 18 2.49 11.20 0.49
C LEU A 18 1.23 11.35 -0.38
N ASP A 19 0.90 12.59 -0.79
CA ASP A 19 -0.26 12.97 -1.58
C ASP A 19 0.06 13.19 -3.08
N GLN A 20 1.22 12.74 -3.54
CA GLN A 20 1.58 12.78 -4.95
C GLN A 20 0.69 11.85 -5.80
N SER A 21 0.78 11.97 -7.12
CA SER A 21 0.02 11.11 -8.04
C SER A 21 0.37 9.64 -7.85
N LEU A 22 -0.66 8.80 -7.73
CA LEU A 22 -0.50 7.35 -7.63
C LEU A 22 0.16 6.78 -8.88
N TRP A 23 1.04 5.81 -8.68
CA TRP A 23 1.61 5.01 -9.75
C TRP A 23 0.59 3.99 -10.27
N LEU A 24 0.91 3.34 -11.39
CA LEU A 24 -0.02 2.43 -12.05
C LEU A 24 -0.46 1.28 -11.13
N ASP A 25 0.50 0.65 -10.48
CA ASP A 25 0.30 -0.42 -9.51
C ASP A 25 -0.49 0.07 -8.29
N GLU A 26 -0.12 1.20 -7.70
CA GLU A 26 -0.84 1.81 -6.58
C GLU A 26 -2.32 2.11 -6.94
N THR A 27 -2.56 2.61 -8.16
CA THR A 27 -3.90 2.89 -8.67
C THR A 27 -4.73 1.61 -8.81
N ILE A 28 -4.13 0.51 -9.26
CA ILE A 28 -4.81 -0.80 -9.34
C ILE A 28 -5.22 -1.25 -7.94
N VAL A 29 -4.31 -1.17 -6.95
CA VAL A 29 -4.60 -1.56 -5.57
C VAL A 29 -5.73 -0.72 -4.99
N VAL A 30 -5.65 0.61 -5.12
CA VAL A 30 -6.71 1.53 -4.67
C VAL A 30 -8.05 1.17 -5.32
N LYS A 31 -8.05 0.88 -6.63
CA LYS A 31 -9.28 0.52 -7.35
C LYS A 31 -9.88 -0.79 -6.84
N VAL A 32 -9.04 -1.81 -6.60
CA VAL A 32 -9.47 -3.11 -6.07
C VAL A 32 -10.12 -2.95 -4.70
N VAL A 33 -9.43 -2.26 -3.78
CA VAL A 33 -9.88 -2.08 -2.40
C VAL A 33 -11.15 -1.23 -2.32
N GLN A 34 -11.34 -0.27 -3.24
CA GLN A 34 -12.56 0.52 -3.33
C GLN A 34 -13.76 -0.23 -3.94
N THR A 35 -13.50 -1.26 -4.76
CA THR A 35 -14.56 -1.91 -5.57
C THR A 35 -14.96 -3.28 -5.02
N ILE A 36 -14.02 -4.01 -4.40
CA ILE A 36 -14.21 -5.39 -3.96
C ILE A 36 -14.14 -5.43 -2.42
N PRO A 37 -15.14 -5.98 -1.73
CA PRO A 37 -15.06 -6.23 -0.30
C PRO A 37 -13.84 -7.08 0.06
N PHE A 38 -13.10 -6.72 1.10
CA PHE A 38 -11.83 -7.37 1.47
C PHE A 38 -11.90 -8.90 1.55
N HIS A 39 -12.98 -9.46 2.08
CA HIS A 39 -13.17 -10.92 2.19
C HIS A 39 -13.38 -11.63 0.84
N LEU A 40 -13.68 -10.89 -0.24
CA LEU A 40 -13.87 -11.40 -1.59
C LEU A 40 -12.64 -11.22 -2.48
N ILE A 41 -11.71 -10.31 -2.13
CA ILE A 41 -10.46 -10.09 -2.86
C ILE A 41 -9.68 -11.39 -3.10
N PRO A 42 -9.48 -12.29 -2.10
CA PRO A 42 -8.74 -13.54 -2.29
C PRO A 42 -9.35 -14.47 -3.35
N PHE A 43 -10.66 -14.33 -3.62
CA PHE A 43 -11.40 -15.22 -4.52
C PHE A 43 -11.72 -14.57 -5.87
N GLN A 44 -11.86 -13.25 -5.93
CA GLN A 44 -12.29 -12.51 -7.11
C GLN A 44 -11.15 -11.80 -7.84
N PHE A 45 -10.08 -11.43 -7.14
CA PHE A 45 -8.97 -10.66 -7.71
C PHE A 45 -7.62 -11.37 -7.56
N SER A 46 -7.27 -11.79 -6.34
CA SER A 46 -5.98 -12.43 -6.06
C SER A 46 -5.63 -13.68 -6.88
N PRO A 47 -6.58 -14.52 -7.37
CA PRO A 47 -6.20 -15.69 -8.18
C PRO A 47 -5.45 -15.35 -9.48
N GLY A 48 -5.64 -14.14 -10.01
CA GLY A 48 -4.96 -13.65 -11.20
C GLY A 48 -3.86 -12.62 -10.93
N ASP A 49 -3.59 -12.33 -9.66
CA ASP A 49 -2.60 -11.34 -9.24
C ASP A 49 -1.37 -12.01 -8.63
N PHE A 50 -0.23 -11.29 -8.65
CA PHE A 50 1.03 -11.78 -8.12
C PHE A 50 1.20 -11.53 -6.62
N HIS A 51 0.34 -10.73 -5.99
CA HIS A 51 0.42 -10.45 -4.57
C HIS A 51 -0.33 -11.51 -3.74
N PRO A 52 0.21 -11.90 -2.57
CA PRO A 52 -0.52 -12.74 -1.64
C PRO A 52 -1.77 -11.98 -1.13
N PRO A 53 -2.88 -12.67 -0.79
CA PRO A 53 -4.13 -12.00 -0.42
C PRO A 53 -4.03 -11.00 0.73
N LEU A 54 -3.09 -11.20 1.66
CA LEU A 54 -2.86 -10.28 2.79
C LEU A 54 -2.28 -8.92 2.38
N TYR A 55 -1.73 -8.81 1.17
CA TYR A 55 -1.23 -7.55 0.62
C TYR A 55 -2.31 -6.47 0.56
N TYR A 56 -3.57 -6.86 0.35
CA TYR A 56 -4.70 -5.93 0.28
C TYR A 56 -5.27 -5.54 1.65
N LEU A 57 -4.73 -6.04 2.76
CA LEU A 57 -5.19 -5.73 4.12
C LEU A 57 -4.34 -4.67 4.82
N VAL A 58 -3.18 -4.33 4.25
CA VAL A 58 -2.17 -3.42 4.83
C VAL A 58 -1.95 -2.26 3.87
#